data_AF-A0A662HM93-F1
#
_entry.id   AF-A0A662HM93-F1
#
_cell.length_a   1.000
_cell.length_b   1.000
_cell.length_c   1.000
_cell.angle_alpha   90.00
_cell.angle_beta   90.00
_cell.angle_gamma   90.00
#
_symmetry.space_group_name_H-M   'P 1'
#
loop_
_entity.id
_entity.type
_entity.pdbx_description
1 polymer ?
#
loop_
_entity_poly.entity_id
_entity_poly.type
_entity_poly.pdbx_seq_one_letter_code
_entity_poly.pdbx_strand_id
1 'polypeptide(L)'
;MYPTSGRGIRGGWGWAVAAADVLIDAAQLLVLYIALIQVPNYILYIVEKRIIGRRLAKGIPSPLALEYGAEELLSSLVRSGIVAPFFEEGVFRGVPLLLAGFWGLVVGSLLWAIAHIANPLKRYRELLPTPVLLRYLPFFIALFCLPSTVFYVYAWSISPVWGYAFHAFHNVCTVLSEYVSVRMGMKRGANEFVGEAAPAKAAEAAPRAQSVELDFFEDFFVDECVSMEE
;
A
#
# COMPACT_ATOMS: atom_id res chain seq x y z
N MET A 1 19.87 28.62 44.52
CA MET A 1 19.51 29.97 44.05
C MET A 1 20.21 30.17 42.71
N TYR A 2 19.51 29.89 41.60
CA TYR A 2 19.95 30.23 40.24
C TYR A 2 18.95 31.24 39.69
N PRO A 3 19.40 32.31 39.00
CA PRO A 3 18.55 33.44 38.70
C PRO A 3 17.54 33.12 37.60
N THR A 4 16.31 33.58 37.82
CA THR A 4 15.28 33.80 36.82
C THR A 4 15.68 34.94 35.88
N SER A 5 15.43 34.81 34.57
CA SER A 5 14.69 35.77 33.71
C SER A 5 15.23 35.80 32.28
N GLY A 6 14.45 35.25 31.36
CA GLY A 6 14.58 35.42 29.92
C GLY A 6 13.21 35.44 29.27
N ARG A 7 12.32 36.29 29.78
CA ARG A 7 11.02 36.59 29.17
C ARG A 7 11.30 37.54 28.00
N GLY A 8 11.17 37.08 26.75
CA GLY A 8 11.11 38.01 25.61
C GLY A 8 11.65 37.55 24.26
N ILE A 9 10.99 36.58 23.61
CA ILE A 9 10.64 36.72 22.18
C ILE A 9 9.19 36.25 22.02
N ARG A 10 8.23 37.08 22.45
CA ARG A 10 6.86 37.02 21.93
C ARG A 10 6.86 37.83 20.62
N GLY A 11 7.33 37.20 19.55
CA GLY A 11 7.26 37.76 18.20
C GLY A 11 6.49 36.77 17.33
N GLY A 12 5.55 37.25 16.52
CA GLY A 12 4.68 36.46 15.64
C GLY A 12 5.40 35.73 14.50
N TRP A 13 6.47 35.01 14.81
CA TRP A 13 7.28 34.17 13.92
C TRP A 13 7.20 32.68 14.29
N GLY A 14 6.61 32.33 15.44
CA GLY A 14 6.48 30.93 15.86
C GLY A 14 5.70 30.06 14.88
N TRP A 15 4.71 30.62 14.19
CA TRP A 15 3.99 29.93 13.11
C TRP A 15 4.84 29.76 11.85
N ALA A 16 5.75 30.69 11.57
CA ALA A 16 6.61 30.62 10.39
C ALA A 16 7.71 29.57 10.59
N VAL A 17 8.27 29.45 11.80
CA VAL A 17 9.21 28.38 12.16
C VAL A 17 8.51 27.02 12.13
N ALA A 18 7.34 26.89 12.75
CA ALA A 18 6.57 25.64 12.71
C ALA A 18 6.17 25.23 11.28
N ALA A 19 5.81 26.20 10.42
CA ALA A 19 5.53 25.93 9.01
C ALA A 19 6.78 25.47 8.26
N ALA A 20 7.95 26.06 8.54
CA ALA A 20 9.21 25.63 7.95
C ALA A 20 9.57 24.20 8.36
N ASP A 21 9.41 23.84 9.63
CA ASP A 21 9.68 22.48 10.13
C ASP A 21 8.76 21.45 9.43
N VAL A 22 7.47 21.74 9.30
CA VAL A 22 6.52 20.88 8.57
C VAL A 22 6.91 20.70 7.11
N LEU A 23 7.37 21.76 6.44
CA LEU A 23 7.81 21.69 5.04
C LEU A 23 9.10 20.88 4.88
N ILE A 24 10.03 21.00 5.83
CA ILE A 24 11.28 20.23 5.84
C ILE A 24 10.97 18.74 6.05
N ASP A 25 10.14 18.41 7.03
CA ASP A 25 9.68 17.04 7.27
C ASP A 25 9.01 16.45 6.02
N ALA A 26 8.09 17.20 5.41
CA ALA A 26 7.40 16.77 4.19
C ALA A 26 8.39 16.48 3.05
N ALA A 27 9.37 17.36 2.84
CA ALA A 27 10.37 17.20 1.79
C ALA A 27 11.28 16.00 2.04
N GLN A 28 11.75 15.82 3.28
CA GLN A 28 12.59 14.68 3.66
C GLN A 28 11.82 13.36 3.51
N LEU A 29 10.59 13.30 4.01
CA LEU A 29 9.73 12.14 3.90
C LEU A 29 9.36 11.85 2.44
N LEU A 30 9.17 12.85 1.60
CA LEU A 30 8.93 12.64 0.16
C LEU A 30 10.12 11.97 -0.51
N VAL A 31 11.35 12.41 -0.22
CA VAL A 31 12.57 11.78 -0.75
C VAL A 31 12.69 10.34 -0.28
N LEU A 32 12.47 10.10 1.02
CA LEU A 32 12.49 8.75 1.58
C LEU A 32 11.37 7.87 1.03
N TYR A 33 10.18 8.40 0.83
CA TYR A 33 9.05 7.71 0.21
C TYR A 33 9.41 7.25 -1.21
N ILE A 34 10.03 8.11 -2.02
CA ILE A 34 10.48 7.73 -3.36
C ILE A 34 11.53 6.61 -3.27
N ALA A 35 12.53 6.77 -2.39
CA ALA A 35 13.65 5.84 -2.29
C ALA A 35 13.29 4.48 -1.69
N LEU A 36 12.38 4.45 -0.70
CA LEU A 36 12.02 3.26 0.07
C LEU A 36 10.68 2.65 -0.31
N ILE A 37 9.76 3.40 -0.92
CA ILE A 37 8.47 2.86 -1.35
C ILE A 37 8.42 2.76 -2.88
N GLN A 38 8.55 3.88 -3.59
CA GLN A 38 8.27 3.89 -5.04
C GLN A 38 9.31 3.14 -5.86
N VAL A 39 10.60 3.39 -5.63
CA VAL A 39 11.67 2.70 -6.37
C VAL A 39 11.65 1.20 -6.09
N PRO A 40 11.59 0.72 -4.84
CA PRO A 40 11.53 -0.71 -4.55
C PRO A 40 10.27 -1.39 -5.13
N ASN A 41 9.10 -0.75 -5.04
CA ASN A 41 7.87 -1.26 -5.67
C ASN A 41 7.98 -1.35 -7.20
N TYR A 42 8.59 -0.36 -7.85
CA TYR A 42 8.83 -0.41 -9.28
C TYR A 42 9.77 -1.56 -9.68
N ILE A 43 10.84 -1.79 -8.91
CA ILE A 43 11.73 -2.92 -9.12
C ILE A 43 10.99 -4.24 -8.89
N LEU A 44 10.17 -4.33 -7.83
CA LEU A 44 9.35 -5.51 -7.55
C LEU A 44 8.39 -5.81 -8.70
N TYR A 45 7.75 -4.79 -9.27
CA TYR A 45 6.93 -4.93 -10.48
C TYR A 45 7.73 -5.49 -11.67
N ILE A 46 8.97 -5.05 -11.89
CA ILE A 46 9.84 -5.62 -12.93
C ILE A 46 10.17 -7.09 -12.64
N VAL A 47 10.49 -7.42 -11.39
CA VAL A 47 10.76 -8.80 -10.95
C VAL A 47 9.53 -9.68 -11.17
N GLU A 48 8.36 -9.20 -10.79
CA GLU A 48 7.07 -9.85 -10.99
C GLU A 48 6.80 -10.11 -12.48
N LYS A 49 6.94 -9.08 -13.33
CA LYS A 49 6.80 -9.24 -14.80
C LYS A 49 7.77 -10.28 -15.37
N ARG A 50 8.99 -10.39 -14.82
CA ARG A 50 10.00 -11.36 -15.30
C ARG A 50 9.76 -12.78 -14.81
N ILE A 51 9.41 -12.97 -13.53
CA ILE A 51 9.22 -14.29 -12.92
C ILE A 51 7.84 -14.86 -13.25
N ILE A 52 6.81 -14.02 -13.14
CA ILE A 52 5.40 -14.37 -13.25
C ILE A 52 4.88 -14.06 -14.65
N GLY A 53 5.14 -12.86 -15.17
CA GLY A 53 4.62 -12.41 -16.48
C GLY A 53 5.06 -13.28 -17.66
N ARG A 54 6.28 -13.85 -17.63
CA ARG A 54 6.74 -14.82 -18.65
C ARG A 54 5.97 -16.14 -18.64
N ARG A 55 5.24 -16.44 -17.55
CA ARG A 55 4.53 -17.70 -17.33
C ARG A 55 3.01 -17.55 -17.42
N LEU A 56 2.48 -16.32 -17.42
CA LEU A 56 1.07 -16.01 -17.61
C LEU A 56 0.85 -15.53 -19.04
N ALA A 57 0.35 -16.42 -19.92
CA ALA A 57 -0.01 -16.07 -21.31
C ALA A 57 -1.10 -14.98 -21.41
N LYS A 58 -1.80 -14.65 -20.31
CA LYS A 58 -2.90 -13.68 -20.25
C LYS A 58 -2.56 -12.36 -19.53
N GLY A 59 -1.28 -12.09 -19.27
CA GLY A 59 -0.88 -10.91 -18.48
C GLY A 59 -1.22 -11.06 -16.99
N ILE A 60 -0.79 -10.09 -16.18
CA ILE A 60 -1.07 -10.08 -14.74
C ILE A 60 -2.44 -9.42 -14.56
N PRO A 61 -3.46 -10.12 -14.01
CA PRO A 61 -4.74 -9.49 -13.70
C PRO A 61 -4.51 -8.35 -12.69
N SER A 62 -4.99 -7.16 -13.02
CA SER A 62 -4.98 -6.02 -12.10
C SER A 62 -5.96 -6.32 -10.95
N PRO A 63 -5.58 -6.12 -9.67
CA PRO A 63 -6.47 -6.36 -8.51
C PRO A 63 -7.81 -5.64 -8.56
N LEU A 64 -7.90 -4.57 -9.33
CA LEU A 64 -8.90 -3.52 -9.21
C LEU A 64 -9.29 -3.05 -10.62
N ALA A 65 -9.32 -3.98 -11.59
CA ALA A 65 -9.82 -3.78 -12.94
C ALA A 65 -11.34 -3.53 -12.91
N LEU A 66 -11.72 -2.39 -12.35
CA LEU A 66 -13.07 -1.88 -12.23
C LEU A 66 -13.33 -0.97 -13.42
N GLU A 67 -14.40 -1.21 -14.15
CA GLU A 67 -14.99 -0.20 -15.03
C GLU A 67 -15.58 0.90 -14.14
N TYR A 68 -14.77 1.92 -13.84
CA TYR A 68 -15.17 2.99 -12.93
C TYR A 68 -16.17 3.96 -13.58
N GLY A 69 -17.37 4.05 -13.00
CA GLY A 69 -18.15 5.27 -12.97
C GLY A 69 -17.57 6.29 -11.97
N ALA A 70 -18.09 7.52 -11.98
CA ALA A 70 -17.59 8.59 -11.12
C ALA A 70 -17.85 8.34 -9.63
N GLU A 71 -18.98 7.68 -9.30
CA GLU A 71 -19.37 7.35 -7.94
C GLU A 71 -18.49 6.25 -7.35
N GLU A 72 -18.16 5.23 -8.15
CA GLU A 72 -17.25 4.15 -7.74
C GLU A 72 -15.84 4.67 -7.52
N LEU A 73 -15.36 5.60 -8.35
CA LEU A 73 -14.04 6.22 -8.18
C LEU A 73 -13.99 6.99 -6.87
N LEU A 74 -15.00 7.82 -6.60
CA LEU A 74 -15.10 8.59 -5.37
C LEU A 74 -15.17 7.66 -4.14
N SER A 75 -15.98 6.60 -4.22
CA SER A 75 -16.09 5.58 -3.18
C SER A 75 -14.73 4.92 -2.89
N SER A 76 -13.99 4.51 -3.92
CA SER A 76 -12.64 3.93 -3.77
C SER A 76 -11.64 4.93 -3.20
N LEU A 77 -11.66 6.19 -3.63
CA LEU A 77 -10.78 7.23 -3.08
C LEU A 77 -11.05 7.47 -1.58
N VAL A 78 -12.32 7.49 -1.17
CA VAL A 78 -12.66 7.66 0.25
C VAL A 78 -12.32 6.41 1.05
N ARG A 79 -12.78 5.24 0.60
CA ARG A 79 -12.60 3.98 1.34
C ARG A 79 -11.12 3.57 1.39
N SER A 80 -10.50 3.35 0.23
CA SER A 80 -9.12 2.87 0.15
C SER A 80 -8.10 3.98 0.39
N GLY A 81 -8.40 5.21 -0.01
CA GLY A 81 -7.46 6.33 0.08
C GLY A 81 -7.47 7.07 1.42
N ILE A 82 -8.55 6.99 2.21
CA ILE A 82 -8.69 7.76 3.46
C ILE A 82 -9.04 6.85 4.64
N VAL A 83 -10.14 6.11 4.54
CA VAL A 83 -10.68 5.32 5.67
C VAL A 83 -9.80 4.14 6.02
N ALA A 84 -9.42 3.30 5.06
CA ALA A 84 -8.57 2.14 5.29
C ALA A 84 -7.20 2.53 5.89
N PRO A 85 -6.45 3.52 5.33
CA PRO A 85 -5.22 4.01 5.93
C PRO A 85 -5.38 4.42 7.39
N PHE A 86 -6.50 5.05 7.77
CA PHE A 86 -6.70 5.47 9.17
C PHE A 86 -6.71 4.27 10.11
N PHE A 87 -7.47 3.23 9.77
CA PHE A 87 -7.54 2.01 10.57
C PHE A 87 -6.23 1.22 10.53
N GLU A 88 -5.62 1.06 9.35
CA GLU A 88 -4.36 0.33 9.21
C GLU A 88 -3.23 0.98 10.02
N GLU A 89 -3.10 2.30 9.95
CA GLU A 89 -2.11 3.03 10.73
C GLU A 89 -2.39 2.92 12.24
N GLY A 90 -3.65 3.01 12.65
CA GLY A 90 -4.06 2.83 14.04
C GLY A 90 -3.75 1.43 14.58
N VAL A 91 -4.16 0.39 13.85
CA VAL A 91 -4.05 -1.02 14.28
C VAL A 91 -2.63 -1.53 14.21
N PHE A 92 -1.87 -1.19 13.16
CA PHE A 92 -0.54 -1.74 12.96
C PHE A 92 0.60 -0.86 13.45
N ARG A 93 0.36 0.43 13.73
CA ARG A 93 1.39 1.30 14.32
C ARG A 93 0.94 1.88 15.65
N GLY A 94 -0.21 2.52 15.70
CA GLY A 94 -0.72 3.20 16.89
C GLY A 94 -0.85 2.28 18.11
N VAL A 95 -1.65 1.22 18.00
CA VAL A 95 -1.88 0.24 19.09
C VAL A 95 -0.58 -0.47 19.49
N PRO A 96 0.23 -1.01 18.57
CA PRO A 96 1.52 -1.62 18.93
C PRO A 96 2.48 -0.64 19.63
N LEU A 97 2.55 0.61 19.18
CA LEU A 97 3.35 1.65 19.82
C LEU A 97 2.88 1.92 21.26
N LEU A 98 1.58 1.99 21.48
CA LEU A 98 1.01 2.18 22.83
C LEU A 98 1.31 1.01 23.77
N LEU A 99 1.28 -0.23 23.26
CA LEU A 99 1.46 -1.44 24.06
C LEU A 99 2.94 -1.75 24.36
N ALA A 100 3.85 -1.49 23.41
CA ALA A 100 5.24 -1.94 23.49
C ALA A 100 6.28 -0.89 23.04
N GLY A 101 5.89 0.38 22.94
CA GLY A 101 6.78 1.48 22.58
C GLY A 101 7.38 1.32 21.18
N PHE A 102 8.61 1.78 21.00
CA PHE A 102 9.31 1.75 19.71
C PHE A 102 9.37 0.34 19.10
N TRP A 103 9.59 -0.70 19.92
CA TRP A 103 9.64 -2.07 19.42
C TRP A 103 8.27 -2.57 18.96
N GLY A 104 7.19 -2.12 19.61
CA GLY A 104 5.83 -2.35 19.13
C GLY A 104 5.59 -1.73 17.76
N LEU A 105 6.02 -0.48 17.55
CA LEU A 105 5.94 0.19 16.24
C LEU A 105 6.69 -0.58 15.13
N VAL A 106 7.90 -1.06 15.42
CA VAL A 106 8.70 -1.85 14.47
C VAL A 106 8.01 -3.18 14.14
N VAL A 107 7.58 -3.94 15.14
CA VAL A 107 6.92 -5.23 14.95
C VAL A 107 5.59 -5.07 14.22
N GLY A 108 4.77 -4.11 14.65
CA GLY A 108 3.48 -3.84 14.02
C GLY A 108 3.61 -3.41 12.56
N SER A 109 4.58 -2.53 12.24
CA SER A 109 4.87 -2.12 10.86
C SER A 109 5.33 -3.30 10.00
N LEU A 110 6.14 -4.21 10.56
CA LEU A 110 6.59 -5.41 9.87
C LEU A 110 5.44 -6.40 9.64
N LEU A 111 4.57 -6.61 10.63
CA LEU A 111 3.41 -7.48 10.51
C LEU A 111 2.43 -6.96 9.44
N TRP A 112 2.18 -5.65 9.40
CA TRP A 112 1.42 -5.03 8.33
C TRP A 112 2.01 -5.33 6.94
N ALA A 113 3.32 -5.16 6.81
CA ALA A 113 4.00 -5.40 5.55
C ALA A 113 3.98 -6.88 5.13
N ILE A 114 4.06 -7.80 6.10
CA ILE A 114 3.92 -9.25 5.88
C ILE A 114 2.49 -9.62 5.50
N ALA A 115 1.48 -9.01 6.12
CA ALA A 115 0.08 -9.27 5.79
C ALA A 115 -0.22 -9.03 4.30
N HIS A 116 0.44 -8.03 3.69
CA HIS A 116 0.34 -7.74 2.27
C HIS A 116 0.88 -8.86 1.35
N ILE A 117 1.63 -9.84 1.86
CA ILE A 117 2.04 -11.03 1.10
C ILE A 117 0.82 -11.90 0.74
N ALA A 118 -0.25 -11.87 1.53
CA ALA A 118 -1.44 -12.68 1.29
C ALA A 118 -2.06 -12.40 -0.08
N ASN A 119 -2.11 -11.13 -0.50
CA ASN A 119 -2.71 -10.69 -1.76
C ASN A 119 -2.03 -11.28 -3.02
N PRO A 120 -0.70 -11.11 -3.23
CA PRO A 120 -0.03 -11.73 -4.36
C PRO A 120 -0.05 -13.26 -4.25
N LEU A 121 0.04 -13.85 -3.06
CA LEU A 121 -0.08 -15.30 -2.92
C LEU A 121 -1.46 -15.80 -3.36
N LYS A 122 -2.56 -15.21 -2.88
CA LYS A 122 -3.93 -15.55 -3.30
C LYS A 122 -4.08 -15.39 -4.81
N ARG A 123 -3.61 -14.26 -5.37
CA ARG A 123 -3.68 -13.97 -6.82
C ARG A 123 -2.96 -15.01 -7.66
N TYR A 124 -1.76 -15.43 -7.26
CA TYR A 124 -0.90 -16.26 -8.10
C TYR A 124 -0.94 -17.75 -7.78
N ARG A 125 -1.49 -18.16 -6.63
CA ARG A 125 -1.57 -19.56 -6.21
C ARG A 125 -2.29 -20.44 -7.21
N GLU A 126 -3.36 -19.94 -7.83
CA GLU A 126 -4.13 -20.68 -8.82
C GLU A 126 -3.49 -20.65 -10.21
N LEU A 127 -2.58 -19.71 -10.45
CA LEU A 127 -2.00 -19.44 -11.76
C LEU A 127 -0.57 -19.96 -11.93
N LEU A 128 0.14 -20.22 -10.83
CA LEU A 128 1.55 -20.60 -10.83
C LEU A 128 1.84 -21.78 -9.89
N PRO A 129 2.80 -22.65 -10.23
CA PRO A 129 3.22 -23.72 -9.34
C PRO A 129 3.96 -23.16 -8.12
N THR A 130 3.76 -23.79 -6.95
CA THR A 130 4.31 -23.37 -5.64
C THR A 130 5.80 -23.01 -5.65
N PRO A 131 6.71 -23.75 -6.33
CA PRO A 131 8.13 -23.40 -6.35
C PRO A 131 8.42 -22.03 -6.98
N VAL A 132 7.57 -21.52 -7.87
CA VAL A 132 7.72 -20.19 -8.48
C VAL A 132 7.34 -19.10 -7.48
N LEU A 133 6.28 -19.34 -6.69
CA LEU A 133 5.83 -18.42 -5.63
C LEU A 133 6.87 -18.32 -4.51
N LEU A 134 7.46 -19.46 -4.12
CA LEU A 134 8.55 -19.49 -3.14
C LEU A 134 9.79 -18.72 -3.60
N ARG A 135 10.06 -18.65 -4.92
CA ARG A 135 11.15 -17.83 -5.46
C ARG A 135 10.84 -16.34 -5.48
N TYR A 136 9.56 -15.95 -5.53
CA TYR A 136 9.12 -14.56 -5.51
C TYR A 136 9.18 -13.96 -4.10
N LEU A 137 8.87 -14.76 -3.07
CA LEU A 137 8.81 -14.35 -1.66
C LEU A 137 10.04 -13.56 -1.15
N PRO A 138 11.30 -14.00 -1.38
CA PRO A 138 12.47 -13.23 -0.94
C PRO A 138 12.55 -11.83 -1.56
N PHE A 139 12.16 -11.68 -2.83
CA PHE A 139 12.12 -10.37 -3.50
C PHE A 139 11.02 -9.49 -2.92
N PHE A 140 9.85 -10.07 -2.63
CA PHE A 140 8.76 -9.33 -1.99
C PHE A 140 9.17 -8.85 -0.59
N ILE A 141 9.82 -9.70 0.20
CA ILE A 141 10.31 -9.31 1.53
C ILE A 141 11.35 -8.18 1.43
N ALA A 142 12.33 -8.32 0.53
CA ALA A 142 13.43 -7.36 0.40
C ALA A 142 13.01 -6.02 -0.24
N LEU A 143 12.07 -6.04 -1.18
CA LEU A 143 11.69 -4.86 -1.98
C LEU A 143 10.36 -4.23 -1.55
N PHE A 144 9.51 -4.95 -0.83
CA PHE A 144 8.28 -4.38 -0.26
C PHE A 144 8.35 -4.34 1.26
N CYS A 145 8.59 -5.48 1.91
CA CYS A 145 8.35 -5.57 3.35
C CYS A 145 9.34 -4.74 4.17
N LEU A 146 10.64 -4.95 3.98
CA LEU A 146 11.67 -4.24 4.74
C LEU A 146 11.66 -2.73 4.46
N PRO A 147 11.64 -2.25 3.20
CA PRO A 147 11.67 -0.82 2.92
C PRO A 147 10.42 -0.10 3.44
N SER A 148 9.24 -0.71 3.30
CA SER A 148 8.00 -0.14 3.84
C SER A 148 8.01 -0.07 5.36
N THR A 149 8.51 -1.12 6.02
CA THR A 149 8.68 -1.12 7.48
C THR A 149 9.58 0.03 7.92
N VAL A 150 10.75 0.19 7.31
CA VAL A 150 11.70 1.26 7.65
C VAL A 150 11.08 2.63 7.44
N PHE A 151 10.42 2.86 6.30
CA PHE A 151 9.79 4.13 5.99
C PHE A 151 8.70 4.49 7.01
N TYR A 152 7.76 3.58 7.28
CA TYR A 152 6.63 3.87 8.17
C TYR A 152 7.04 3.97 9.63
N VAL A 153 8.03 3.19 10.09
CA VAL A 153 8.61 3.38 11.44
C VAL A 153 9.23 4.77 11.56
N TYR A 154 9.98 5.22 10.55
CA TYR A 154 10.60 6.55 10.56
C TYR A 154 9.55 7.67 10.53
N ALA A 155 8.56 7.59 9.64
CA ALA A 155 7.49 8.57 9.53
C ALA A 155 6.72 8.71 10.86
N TRP A 156 6.35 7.59 11.48
CA TRP A 156 5.68 7.57 12.78
C TRP A 156 6.55 8.11 13.92
N SER A 157 7.86 7.90 13.85
CA SER A 157 8.79 8.42 14.86
C SER A 157 8.89 9.95 14.83
N ILE A 158 8.58 10.58 13.68
CA ILE A 158 8.42 12.04 13.58
C ILE A 158 7.02 12.43 14.09
N SER A 159 5.97 11.86 13.48
CA SER A 159 4.59 12.10 13.89
C SER A 159 3.64 11.05 13.29
N PRO A 160 2.62 10.57 14.04
CA PRO A 160 1.55 9.73 13.50
C PRO A 160 0.85 10.33 12.28
N VAL A 161 0.76 11.66 12.22
CA VAL A 161 0.13 12.38 11.09
C VAL A 161 0.88 12.11 9.79
N TRP A 162 2.20 11.98 9.84
CA TRP A 162 3.00 11.70 8.65
C TRP A 162 2.83 10.25 8.16
N GLY A 163 2.77 9.28 9.07
CA GLY A 163 2.46 7.89 8.73
C GLY A 163 1.13 7.80 7.98
N TYR A 164 0.09 8.39 8.55
CA TYR A 164 -1.23 8.47 7.92
C TYR A 164 -1.24 9.23 6.59
N ALA A 165 -0.66 10.43 6.53
CA ALA A 165 -0.67 11.25 5.33
C ALA A 165 0.02 10.56 4.15
N PHE A 166 1.17 9.93 4.36
CA PHE A 166 1.88 9.22 3.30
C PHE A 166 1.20 7.91 2.91
N HIS A 167 0.54 7.21 3.85
CA HIS A 167 -0.25 6.02 3.52
C HIS A 167 -1.49 6.40 2.68
N ALA A 168 -2.24 7.39 3.11
CA ALA A 168 -3.38 7.92 2.36
C ALA A 168 -2.95 8.40 0.96
N PHE A 169 -1.85 9.15 0.88
CA PHE A 169 -1.28 9.58 -0.39
C PHE A 169 -0.92 8.41 -1.30
N HIS A 170 -0.24 7.38 -0.78
CA HIS A 170 0.12 6.17 -1.52
C HIS A 170 -1.12 5.50 -2.12
N ASN A 171 -2.15 5.28 -1.30
CA ASN A 171 -3.37 4.59 -1.73
C ASN A 171 -4.16 5.41 -2.76
N VAL A 172 -4.28 6.73 -2.57
CA VAL A 172 -4.88 7.63 -3.57
C VAL A 172 -4.12 7.54 -4.89
N CYS A 173 -2.78 7.57 -4.88
CA CYS A 173 -1.99 7.40 -6.09
C CYS A 173 -2.23 6.05 -6.77
N THR A 174 -2.36 4.96 -6.01
CA THR A 174 -2.65 3.63 -6.53
C THR A 174 -4.03 3.59 -7.21
N VAL A 175 -5.08 4.06 -6.53
CA VAL A 175 -6.45 4.13 -7.07
C VAL A 175 -6.49 4.97 -8.36
N LEU A 176 -5.85 6.14 -8.36
CA LEU A 176 -5.82 7.02 -9.55
C LEU A 176 -5.01 6.41 -10.69
N SER A 177 -3.86 5.79 -10.41
CA SER A 177 -3.03 5.13 -11.42
C SER A 177 -3.80 4.02 -12.13
N GLU A 178 -4.62 3.29 -11.39
CA GLU A 178 -5.47 2.23 -11.93
C GLU A 178 -6.61 2.79 -12.76
N TYR A 179 -7.33 3.79 -12.25
CA TYR A 179 -8.38 4.49 -12.99
C TYR A 179 -7.87 5.00 -14.35
N VAL A 180 -6.71 5.68 -14.35
CA VAL A 180 -6.07 6.18 -15.57
C VAL A 180 -5.68 5.03 -16.50
N SER A 181 -5.13 3.94 -15.97
CA SER A 181 -4.73 2.77 -16.77
C SER A 181 -5.92 2.15 -17.50
N VAL A 182 -7.07 2.01 -16.82
CA VAL A 182 -8.31 1.50 -17.41
C VAL A 182 -8.85 2.48 -18.46
N ARG A 183 -8.96 3.78 -18.13
CA ARG A 183 -9.55 4.80 -19.02
C ARG A 183 -8.74 5.08 -20.27
N MET A 184 -7.41 5.04 -20.18
CA MET A 184 -6.54 5.24 -21.35
C MET A 184 -6.48 4.01 -22.27
N GLY A 185 -7.26 2.95 -21.98
CA GLY A 185 -7.17 1.69 -22.70
C GLY A 185 -5.76 1.09 -22.61
N MET A 186 -4.97 1.50 -21.61
CA MET A 186 -3.66 0.93 -21.32
C MET A 186 -3.93 -0.45 -20.74
N LYS A 187 -4.21 -1.40 -21.63
CA LYS A 187 -4.23 -2.82 -21.32
C LYS A 187 -2.89 -3.14 -20.66
N ARG A 188 -2.86 -3.26 -19.33
CA ARG A 188 -1.72 -3.82 -18.61
C ARG A 188 -1.55 -5.26 -19.13
N GLY A 189 -0.72 -5.43 -20.16
CA GLY A 189 -0.22 -6.72 -20.63
C GLY A 189 -1.05 -7.54 -21.63
N ALA A 190 -2.18 -7.09 -22.16
CA ALA A 190 -2.96 -7.94 -23.10
C ALA A 190 -2.62 -7.77 -24.59
N ASN A 191 -1.90 -6.72 -25.00
CA ASN A 191 -1.59 -6.48 -26.42
C ASN A 191 -0.10 -6.58 -26.79
N GLU A 192 0.80 -6.86 -25.84
CA GLU A 192 2.25 -6.96 -26.12
C GLU A 192 2.75 -8.41 -26.33
N PHE A 193 1.87 -9.41 -26.22
CA PHE A 193 2.24 -10.84 -26.30
C PHE A 193 1.33 -11.64 -27.23
N VAL A 194 0.96 -11.08 -28.38
CA VAL A 194 0.46 -11.92 -29.50
C VAL A 194 1.65 -12.51 -30.23
N GLY A 195 2.33 -13.43 -29.55
CA GLY A 195 3.07 -14.50 -30.19
C GLY A 195 2.08 -15.63 -30.43
N GLU A 196 1.79 -15.83 -31.71
CA GLU A 196 1.05 -16.91 -32.37
C GLU A 196 0.65 -18.16 -31.53
N ALA A 197 -0.62 -18.54 -31.70
CA ALA A 197 -1.26 -19.85 -31.45
C ALA A 197 -1.84 -20.15 -30.04
N ALA A 198 -3.19 -20.08 -29.93
CA ALA A 198 -4.07 -21.13 -29.36
C ALA A 198 -5.55 -20.68 -29.28
N PRO A 199 -6.54 -21.61 -29.33
CA PRO A 199 -7.81 -21.40 -30.03
C PRO A 199 -8.99 -20.86 -29.18
N ALA A 200 -9.99 -20.39 -29.94
CA ALA A 200 -11.17 -19.62 -29.59
C ALA A 200 -12.25 -20.29 -28.70
N LYS A 201 -11.88 -21.01 -27.63
CA LYS A 201 -12.88 -21.66 -26.74
C LYS A 201 -12.79 -21.34 -25.25
N ALA A 202 -12.18 -20.22 -24.87
CA ALA A 202 -12.07 -19.81 -23.46
C ALA A 202 -12.61 -18.39 -23.21
N ALA A 203 -13.71 -18.03 -23.89
CA ALA A 203 -14.37 -16.72 -23.79
C ALA A 203 -15.54 -16.69 -22.78
N GLU A 204 -15.81 -17.80 -22.09
CA GLU A 204 -16.88 -17.88 -21.10
C GLU A 204 -16.27 -18.19 -19.72
N ALA A 205 -16.69 -17.42 -18.72
CA ALA A 205 -16.16 -17.36 -17.35
C ALA A 205 -14.85 -16.55 -17.15
N ALA A 206 -14.92 -15.24 -17.37
CA ALA A 206 -14.08 -14.32 -16.62
C ALA A 206 -14.84 -13.94 -15.33
N PRO A 207 -14.42 -14.39 -14.13
CA PRO A 207 -15.02 -13.90 -12.89
C PRO A 207 -14.77 -12.39 -12.78
N ARG A 208 -15.78 -11.63 -12.33
CA ARG A 208 -15.63 -10.21 -11.97
C ARG A 208 -14.47 -10.09 -10.99
N ALA A 209 -13.47 -9.28 -11.31
CA ALA A 209 -12.40 -8.94 -10.39
C ALA A 209 -12.99 -8.14 -9.23
N GLN A 210 -13.36 -8.84 -8.16
CA GLN A 210 -13.63 -8.23 -6.86
C GLN A 210 -12.30 -7.81 -6.24
N SER A 211 -12.28 -6.59 -5.71
CA SER A 211 -11.12 -5.98 -5.07
C SER A 211 -10.72 -6.77 -3.82
N VAL A 212 -9.64 -7.54 -3.93
CA VAL A 212 -9.13 -8.41 -2.85
C VAL A 212 -8.61 -7.63 -1.62
N GLU A 213 -8.36 -6.32 -1.75
CA GLU A 213 -8.06 -5.46 -0.59
C GLU A 213 -9.25 -5.35 0.39
N LEU A 214 -10.48 -5.52 -0.10
CA LEU A 214 -11.68 -5.53 0.74
C LEU A 214 -11.84 -6.86 1.50
N ASP A 215 -11.42 -8.00 0.94
CA ASP A 215 -11.52 -9.30 1.63
C ASP A 215 -10.68 -9.29 2.92
N PHE A 216 -9.51 -8.64 2.97
CA PHE A 216 -8.73 -8.62 4.22
C PHE A 216 -9.45 -7.84 5.34
N PHE A 217 -10.12 -6.72 5.03
CA PHE A 217 -10.83 -5.93 6.03
C PHE A 217 -12.23 -6.50 6.35
N GLU A 218 -12.95 -7.02 5.36
CA GLU A 218 -14.20 -7.72 5.59
C GLU A 218 -13.95 -9.03 6.36
N ASP A 219 -12.98 -9.86 5.96
CA ASP A 219 -12.67 -11.11 6.67
C ASP A 219 -12.04 -10.87 8.06
N PHE A 220 -11.34 -9.75 8.30
CA PHE A 220 -10.69 -9.46 9.59
C PHE A 220 -11.58 -8.68 10.57
N PHE A 221 -12.53 -7.85 10.09
CA PHE A 221 -13.40 -7.05 10.96
C PHE A 221 -14.90 -7.40 10.90
N VAL A 222 -15.41 -8.00 9.81
CA VAL A 222 -16.84 -8.36 9.71
C VAL A 222 -17.12 -9.68 10.41
N ASP A 223 -16.21 -10.66 10.39
CA ASP A 223 -16.38 -11.94 11.12
C ASP A 223 -16.33 -11.78 12.65
N GLU A 224 -15.61 -10.78 13.18
CA GLU A 224 -15.63 -10.46 14.63
C GLU A 224 -16.88 -9.67 15.06
N CYS A 225 -17.54 -8.93 14.16
CA CYS A 225 -18.76 -8.20 14.52
C CYS A 225 -20.03 -9.08 14.47
N VAL A 226 -20.04 -10.14 13.66
CA VAL A 226 -21.18 -11.07 13.56
C VAL A 226 -21.15 -12.17 14.64
N SER A 227 -20.00 -12.41 15.27
CA SER A 227 -19.86 -13.40 16.36
C SER A 227 -20.07 -12.84 17.78
N MET A 228 -20.44 -11.56 17.91
CA MET A 228 -20.81 -10.93 19.19
C MET A 228 -22.33 -10.77 19.40
N GLU A 229 -23.15 -11.32 18.50
CA GLU A 229 -24.63 -11.36 18.62
C GLU A 229 -25.21 -12.78 18.78
N GLU A 230 -24.40 -13.79 19.14
CA GLU A 230 -24.90 -15.10 19.62
C GLU A 230 -24.62 -15.35 21.11
#